data_AF-A0A496Q7A4-F1
#
_entry.id   AF-A0A496Q7A4-F1
#
_cell.length_a   1.000
_cell.length_b   1.000
_cell.length_c   1.000
_cell.angle_alpha   90.00
_cell.angle_beta   90.00
_cell.angle_gamma   90.00
#
_symmetry.space_group_name_H-M   'P 1'
#
loop_
_entity.id
_entity.type
_entity.pdbx_description
1 polymer ?
#
loop_
_entity_poly.entity_id
_entity_poly.type
_entity_poly.pdbx_seq_one_letter_code
_entity_poly.pdbx_strand_id
1 'polypeptide(L)'
;DRRPVEEVAKSVVFSSLADAVLISGPMTGRSPDFETLERVKAAVGDVPVLINTGVNLQNVDELLKVADGAIVGTSLKKDGITWNPVDPERVKRFMERVESLR
;
A
#
# COMPACT_ATOMS: atom_id res chain seq x y z
N ASP A 1 6.79 -10.27 17.39
CA ASP A 1 5.68 -9.59 18.08
C ASP A 1 4.41 -10.39 17.85
N ARG A 2 3.51 -10.50 18.84
CA ARG A 2 2.24 -11.28 18.74
C ARG A 2 0.99 -10.39 18.77
N ARG A 3 1.16 -9.07 18.87
CA ARG A 3 0.04 -8.12 18.92
C ARG A 3 -0.66 -8.02 17.55
N PRO A 4 -1.97 -7.75 17.52
CA PRO A 4 -2.66 -7.36 16.29
C PRO A 4 -1.98 -6.15 15.65
N VAL A 5 -1.94 -6.11 14.32
CA VAL A 5 -1.18 -5.08 13.58
C VAL A 5 -1.76 -3.68 13.77
N GLU A 6 -3.07 -3.56 13.96
CA GLU A 6 -3.78 -2.33 14.28
C GLU A 6 -3.33 -1.73 15.63
N GLU A 7 -3.05 -2.57 16.63
CA GLU A 7 -2.53 -2.12 17.92
C GLU A 7 -1.06 -1.69 17.84
N VAL A 8 -0.27 -2.37 17.00
CA VAL A 8 1.10 -1.95 16.70
C VAL A 8 1.10 -0.59 16.00
N ALA A 9 0.24 -0.41 14.99
CA ALA A 9 0.13 0.86 14.25
C ALA A 9 -0.30 2.00 15.16
N LYS A 10 -1.33 1.80 15.99
CA LYS A 10 -1.79 2.78 16.98
C LYS A 10 -0.69 3.15 17.97
N SER A 11 0.08 2.17 18.44
CA SER A 11 1.21 2.41 19.35
C SER A 11 2.31 3.25 18.69
N VAL A 12 2.64 2.99 17.42
CA VAL A 12 3.63 3.77 16.66
C VAL A 12 3.17 5.22 16.46
N VAL A 13 1.91 5.42 16.09
CA VAL A 13 1.33 6.77 15.94
C VAL A 13 1.36 7.53 17.26
N PHE A 14 0.89 6.91 18.35
CA PHE A 14 0.81 7.57 19.65
C PHE A 14 2.19 7.82 20.28
N SER A 15 3.08 6.84 20.23
CA SER A 15 4.33 6.85 21.02
C SER A 15 5.52 7.41 20.25
N SER A 16 5.49 7.30 18.92
CA SER A 16 6.58 7.73 18.04
C SER A 16 6.20 8.90 17.15
N LEU A 17 4.95 9.38 17.22
CA LEU A 17 4.44 10.53 16.46
C LEU A 17 4.69 10.37 14.96
N ALA A 18 4.45 9.17 14.42
CA ALA A 18 4.68 8.89 13.01
C ALA A 18 3.77 9.75 12.12
N ASP A 19 4.36 10.42 11.13
CA ASP A 19 3.63 11.23 10.15
C ASP A 19 2.79 10.39 9.17
N ALA A 20 3.14 9.12 9.00
CA ALA A 20 2.42 8.17 8.17
C ALA A 20 2.72 6.72 8.60
N VAL A 21 1.80 5.81 8.29
CA VAL A 21 1.96 4.37 8.49
C VAL A 21 2.03 3.65 7.15
N LEU A 22 3.04 2.79 6.99
CA LEU A 22 3.22 1.96 5.81
C LEU A 22 2.82 0.52 6.11
N ILE A 23 1.86 -0.03 5.36
CA ILE A 23 1.45 -1.43 5.45
C ILE A 23 2.06 -2.24 4.32
N SER A 24 2.81 -3.27 4.68
CA SER A 24 3.40 -4.22 3.75
C SER A 24 2.51 -5.45 3.61
N GLY A 25 2.28 -5.89 2.38
CA GLY A 25 1.89 -7.26 2.13
C GLY A 25 3.02 -8.26 2.44
N PRO A 26 2.72 -9.57 2.47
CA PRO A 26 3.65 -10.59 2.96
C PRO A 26 4.90 -10.75 2.09
N MET A 27 4.83 -10.34 0.82
CA MET A 27 5.94 -10.39 -0.13
C MET A 27 5.66 -9.50 -1.33
N THR A 28 6.70 -9.15 -2.08
CA THR A 28 6.61 -8.38 -3.31
C THR A 28 5.55 -8.93 -4.27
N GLY A 29 4.68 -8.04 -4.76
CA GLY A 29 3.58 -8.40 -5.67
C GLY A 29 2.33 -8.97 -4.99
N ARG A 30 2.36 -9.21 -3.67
CA ARG A 30 1.18 -9.59 -2.88
C ARG A 30 0.82 -8.48 -1.91
N SER A 31 -0.39 -7.93 -2.04
CA SER A 31 -0.89 -6.87 -1.16
C SER A 31 -1.16 -7.39 0.25
N PRO A 32 -1.24 -6.50 1.25
CA PRO A 32 -1.89 -6.85 2.51
C PRO A 32 -3.34 -7.26 2.24
N ASP A 33 -3.88 -8.04 3.16
CA ASP A 33 -5.30 -8.37 3.19
C ASP A 33 -6.14 -7.08 3.43
N PHE A 34 -7.28 -6.98 2.75
CA PHE A 34 -8.11 -5.77 2.76
C PHE A 34 -8.68 -5.47 4.15
N GLU A 35 -9.14 -6.48 4.88
CA GLU A 35 -9.65 -6.34 6.25
C GLU A 35 -8.55 -5.83 7.20
N THR A 36 -7.31 -6.27 6.97
CA THR A 36 -6.16 -5.78 7.71
C THR A 36 -5.89 -4.29 7.47
N LEU A 37 -5.99 -3.83 6.22
CA LEU A 37 -5.86 -2.43 5.86
C LEU A 37 -6.96 -1.58 6.52
N GLU A 38 -8.22 -2.03 6.48
CA GLU A 38 -9.35 -1.35 7.13
C GLU A 38 -9.16 -1.21 8.64
N ARG A 39 -8.77 -2.29 9.33
CA ARG A 39 -8.52 -2.25 10.77
C ARG A 39 -7.40 -1.27 11.15
N VAL A 40 -6.32 -1.23 10.37
CA VAL A 40 -5.24 -0.26 10.61
C VAL A 40 -5.70 1.16 10.33
N LYS A 41 -6.39 1.42 9.21
CA LYS A 41 -6.92 2.75 8.87
C LYS A 41 -7.84 3.29 9.96
N ALA A 42 -8.73 2.44 10.49
CA ALA A 42 -9.60 2.80 11.61
C ALA A 42 -8.83 3.09 12.91
N ALA A 43 -7.74 2.37 13.17
CA ALA A 43 -6.98 2.49 14.41
C ALA A 43 -6.08 3.74 14.50
N VAL A 44 -5.64 4.28 13.37
CA VAL A 44 -4.66 5.40 13.32
C VAL A 44 -5.28 6.77 13.09
N GLY A 45 -6.60 6.84 12.86
CA GLY A 45 -7.34 8.09 12.69
C GLY A 45 -6.88 8.88 11.46
N ASP A 46 -6.51 10.14 11.67
CA ASP A 46 -6.15 11.07 10.60
C ASP A 46 -4.73 10.85 10.04
N VAL A 47 -3.92 9.97 10.65
CA VAL A 47 -2.58 9.67 10.13
C VAL A 47 -2.69 8.90 8.81
N PRO A 48 -2.05 9.37 7.72
CA PRO A 48 -2.06 8.70 6.44
C PRO A 48 -1.56 7.24 6.51
N VAL A 49 -2.29 6.34 5.87
CA VAL A 49 -1.95 4.93 5.70
C VAL A 49 -1.66 4.67 4.23
N LEU A 50 -0.42 4.27 3.95
CA LEU A 50 0.03 3.93 2.60
C LEU A 50 0.37 2.45 2.50
N ILE A 51 0.16 1.85 1.33
CA ILE A 51 0.56 0.46 1.06
C ILE A 51 1.90 0.46 0.35
N ASN A 52 2.91 -0.17 0.92
CA ASN A 52 4.27 -0.13 0.34
C ASN A 52 4.69 -1.44 -0.36
N THR A 53 3.90 -2.50 -0.23
CA THR A 53 4.19 -3.79 -0.89
C THR A 53 2.92 -4.41 -1.43
N GLY A 54 2.95 -4.76 -2.72
CA GLY A 54 1.94 -5.63 -3.32
C GLY A 54 0.84 -4.96 -4.15
N VAL A 55 0.90 -3.63 -4.31
CA VAL A 55 -0.01 -2.91 -5.20
C VAL A 55 0.33 -3.16 -6.67
N ASN A 56 -0.69 -3.41 -7.48
CA ASN A 56 -0.62 -3.65 -8.91
C ASN A 56 -1.90 -3.15 -9.59
N LEU A 57 -1.96 -3.27 -10.92
CA LEU A 57 -3.10 -2.78 -11.72
C LEU A 57 -4.42 -3.49 -11.38
N GLN A 58 -4.37 -4.73 -10.89
CA GLN A 58 -5.55 -5.55 -10.62
C GLN A 58 -6.20 -5.22 -9.26
N ASN A 59 -5.42 -4.72 -8.29
CA ASN A 59 -5.92 -4.47 -6.93
C ASN A 59 -5.92 -2.99 -6.51
N VAL A 60 -5.36 -2.09 -7.33
CA VAL A 60 -5.26 -0.66 -6.98
C VAL A 60 -6.63 -0.02 -6.70
N ASP A 61 -7.67 -0.43 -7.43
CA ASP A 61 -9.03 0.10 -7.30
C ASP A 61 -9.66 -0.21 -5.95
N GLU A 62 -9.40 -1.39 -5.43
CA GLU A 62 -9.94 -1.85 -4.15
C GLU A 62 -9.14 -1.21 -3.03
N LEU A 63 -7.81 -1.30 -3.10
CA LEU A 63 -6.91 -0.83 -2.06
C LEU A 63 -7.00 0.68 -1.81
N LEU A 64 -7.13 1.49 -2.87
CA LEU A 64 -7.26 2.95 -2.75
C LEU A 64 -8.65 3.43 -2.29
N LYS A 65 -9.63 2.53 -2.09
CA LYS A 65 -10.87 2.90 -1.37
C LYS A 65 -10.62 3.20 0.11
N VAL A 66 -9.54 2.67 0.66
CA VAL A 66 -9.23 2.73 2.10
C VAL A 66 -7.87 3.37 2.35
N ALA A 67 -6.85 3.02 1.56
CA ALA A 67 -5.52 3.59 1.70
C ALA A 67 -5.45 5.00 1.11
N ASP A 68 -4.66 5.87 1.74
CA ASP A 68 -4.43 7.25 1.29
C ASP A 68 -3.38 7.31 0.16
N GLY A 69 -2.67 6.21 -0.08
CA GLY A 69 -1.69 6.11 -1.16
C GLY A 69 -0.98 4.76 -1.23
N ALA A 70 -0.06 4.66 -2.18
CA ALA A 70 0.73 3.45 -2.38
C ALA A 70 2.14 3.77 -2.88
N ILE A 71 3.12 2.95 -2.47
CA ILE A 71 4.46 2.88 -3.06
C ILE A 71 4.51 1.64 -3.93
N VAL A 72 4.75 1.84 -5.22
CA VAL A 72 4.62 0.79 -6.23
C VAL A 72 5.96 0.58 -6.93
N GLY A 73 6.46 -0.66 -6.88
CA GLY A 73 7.75 -1.04 -7.46
C GLY A 73 7.63 -2.10 -8.54
N THR A 74 7.71 -3.36 -8.14
CA THR A 74 7.84 -4.53 -9.03
C THR A 74 6.77 -4.63 -10.12
N SER A 75 5.52 -4.23 -9.86
CA SER A 75 4.45 -4.25 -10.87
C SER A 75 4.66 -3.26 -12.03
N LEU A 76 5.48 -2.22 -11.81
CA LEU A 76 5.86 -1.21 -12.81
C LEU A 76 7.13 -1.58 -13.58
N LYS A 77 7.79 -2.69 -13.24
CA LYS A 77 9.07 -3.12 -13.82
C LYS A 77 8.83 -4.05 -15.01
N LYS A 78 9.78 -4.11 -15.95
CA LYS A 78 9.69 -5.06 -17.08
C LYS A 78 9.51 -6.48 -16.54
N ASP A 79 8.56 -7.20 -17.14
CA ASP A 79 8.14 -8.55 -16.75
C ASP A 79 7.70 -8.73 -15.29
N GLY A 80 7.48 -7.65 -14.53
CA GLY A 80 7.17 -7.75 -13.11
C GLY A 80 8.35 -8.25 -12.27
N ILE A 81 9.59 -8.03 -12.70
CA ILE A 81 10.80 -8.47 -12.01
C ILE A 81 11.45 -7.27 -11.31
N THR A 82 11.66 -7.37 -9.99
CA THR A 82 12.18 -6.27 -9.16
C THR A 82 13.49 -5.67 -9.68
N TRP A 83 14.38 -6.52 -10.19
CA TRP A 83 15.72 -6.15 -10.66
C TRP A 83 15.74 -5.54 -12.06
N ASN A 84 14.63 -5.61 -12.79
CA ASN A 84 14.54 -5.06 -14.14
C ASN A 84 14.41 -3.52 -14.11
N PRO A 85 14.62 -2.84 -15.25
CA PRO A 85 14.26 -1.43 -15.37
C PRO A 85 12.74 -1.23 -15.25
N VAL A 86 12.35 -0.01 -14.90
CA VAL A 86 10.93 0.41 -14.98
C VAL A 86 10.46 0.35 -16.43
N ASP A 87 9.24 -0.10 -16.63
CA ASP A 87 8.58 -0.15 -17.93
C ASP A 87 7.61 1.05 -18.05
N PRO A 88 7.92 2.07 -18.87
CA PRO A 88 7.10 3.27 -18.99
C PRO A 88 5.64 2.98 -19.38
N GLU A 89 5.40 1.93 -20.16
CA GLU A 89 4.07 1.57 -20.64
C GLU A 89 3.25 0.91 -19.52
N ARG A 90 3.88 0.18 -18.60
CA ARG A 90 3.23 -0.29 -17.37
C ARG A 90 2.92 0.85 -16.42
N VAL A 91 3.83 1.82 -16.28
CA VAL A 91 3.60 3.03 -15.46
C VAL A 91 2.42 3.81 -16.01
N LYS A 92 2.37 4.04 -17.33
CA LYS A 92 1.29 4.76 -17.99
C LYS A 92 -0.06 4.11 -17.70
N ARG A 93 -0.23 2.81 -17.97
CA ARG A 93 -1.48 2.10 -17.67
C ARG A 93 -1.87 2.13 -16.20
N PHE A 94 -0.89 2.02 -15.30
CA PHE A 94 -1.15 2.10 -13.86
C PHE A 94 -1.66 3.49 -13.47
N MET A 95 -1.01 4.54 -13.94
CA MET A 95 -1.40 5.92 -13.62
C MET A 95 -2.72 6.32 -14.29
N GLU A 96 -3.01 5.89 -15.52
CA GLU A 96 -4.32 6.06 -16.15
C GLU A 96 -5.44 5.49 -15.27
N ARG A 97 -5.21 4.30 -14.67
CA ARG A 97 -6.17 3.72 -13.73
C ARG A 97 -6.31 4.53 -12.46
N VAL A 98 -5.19 4.93 -11.82
CA VAL A 98 -5.22 5.74 -10.60
C VAL A 98 -5.89 7.09 -10.81
N GLU A 99 -5.63 7.76 -11.93
CA GLU A 99 -6.26 9.03 -12.27
C GLU A 99 -7.78 8.89 -12.44
N SER A 100 -8.26 7.75 -12.95
CA SER A 100 -9.70 7.47 -13.06
C SER A 100 -10.42 7.29 -11.72
N LEU A 101 -9.68 7.18 -10.61
CA LEU A 101 -10.23 7.03 -9.25
C LEU A 101 -10.33 8.36 -8.48
N ARG A 102 -9.86 9.47 -9.07
CA ARG A 102 -9.79 10.80 -8.45
C ARG A 102 -10.88 11.74 -8.94
#